data_AF-A0A7C5G8F8-F1
#
_entry.id   AF-A0A7C5G8F8-F1
#
_cell.length_a   1.000
_cell.length_b   1.000
_cell.length_c   1.000
_cell.angle_alpha   90.00
_cell.angle_beta   90.00
_cell.angle_gamma   90.00
#
_symmetry.space_group_name_H-M   'P 1'
#
loop_
_entity.id
_entity.type
_entity.pdbx_description
1 polymer ?
#
loop_
_entity_poly.entity_id
_entity_poly.type
_entity_poly.pdbx_seq_one_letter_code
_entity_poly.pdbx_strand_id
1 'polypeptide(L)'
;MPETLHGRALLGLVLALLVSACGRADPDPHPPNAPTADLERRYQQARDASHRGDYAVAYCILRELAEQYDDPRAAFLLGWMYHNGYGLAIDDEQAIAWWTKAARHGHADAWYALGQLMELDTKDKARKAKALDYYLEAARLGHEDAQQWLRHRLARLKPDPRLLDALQKEWRVFGPTRKIKARAANLRAKPSTKAKRLRTLPKGTPVVVIGALGRKWRKVGVPGTRLTGWVYAPLLD
;
A
#
# COMPACT_ATOMS: atom_id res chain seq x y z
N MET A 1 33.68 31.71 -22.64
CA MET A 1 34.57 30.55 -22.42
C MET A 1 35.51 30.87 -21.26
N PRO A 2 35.90 29.93 -20.37
CA PRO A 2 35.20 28.78 -19.78
C PRO A 2 34.95 28.99 -18.25
N GLU A 3 33.80 28.67 -17.69
CA GLU A 3 33.43 27.43 -16.94
C GLU A 3 34.44 26.91 -15.89
N THR A 4 34.10 27.13 -14.61
CA THR A 4 34.73 26.52 -13.42
C THR A 4 33.90 25.33 -12.92
N LEU A 5 34.40 24.11 -13.15
CA LEU A 5 33.91 22.86 -12.58
C LEU A 5 34.62 22.57 -11.25
N HIS A 6 34.05 22.97 -10.11
CA HIS A 6 34.50 22.55 -8.76
C HIS A 6 33.31 22.32 -7.83
N GLY A 7 32.39 21.42 -8.20
CA GLY A 7 31.21 21.12 -7.39
C GLY A 7 30.74 19.66 -7.35
N ARG A 8 31.46 18.70 -7.95
CA ARG A 8 30.98 17.30 -8.07
C ARG A 8 31.86 16.25 -7.39
N ALA A 9 32.90 16.64 -6.65
CA ALA A 9 33.83 15.69 -6.04
C ALA A 9 33.45 15.20 -4.62
N LEU A 10 32.50 15.84 -3.93
CA LEU A 10 32.18 15.50 -2.53
C LEU A 10 30.95 14.59 -2.33
N LEU A 11 30.16 14.33 -3.39
CA LEU A 11 29.04 13.38 -3.34
C LEU A 11 29.43 11.94 -3.70
N GLY A 12 30.62 11.72 -4.25
CA GLY A 12 31.13 10.38 -4.58
C GLY A 12 31.77 9.62 -3.42
N LEU A 13 32.15 10.30 -2.33
CA LEU A 13 32.92 9.69 -1.24
C LEU A 13 32.07 9.08 -0.11
N VAL A 14 30.82 9.51 0.05
CA VAL A 14 29.93 8.97 1.11
C VAL A 14 29.32 7.63 0.69
N LEU A 15 29.14 7.39 -0.61
CA LEU A 15 28.69 6.08 -1.13
C LEU A 15 29.81 5.01 -1.09
N ALA A 16 31.07 5.43 -1.10
CA ALA A 16 32.22 4.52 -1.11
C ALA A 16 32.58 3.94 0.27
N LEU A 17 32.18 4.59 1.37
CA LEU A 17 32.53 4.17 2.73
C LEU A 17 31.55 3.14 3.34
N LEU A 18 30.33 3.01 2.83
CA LEU A 18 29.39 1.97 3.27
C LEU A 18 29.58 0.64 2.52
N VAL A 19 30.00 0.71 1.25
CA VAL A 19 30.27 -0.49 0.44
C VAL A 19 31.56 -1.21 0.89
N SER A 20 32.49 -0.49 1.54
CA SER A 20 33.75 -1.08 2.01
C SER A 20 33.66 -1.71 3.40
N ALA A 21 32.53 -1.57 4.12
CA ALA A 21 32.32 -2.14 5.45
C ALA A 21 31.56 -3.46 5.45
N CYS A 22 30.81 -3.79 4.38
CA CYS A 22 30.37 -5.17 4.18
C CYS A 22 31.60 -5.96 3.69
N GLY A 23 32.27 -6.66 4.60
CA GLY A 23 33.37 -7.55 4.24
C GLY A 23 32.97 -8.44 3.06
N ARG A 24 33.82 -8.50 2.03
CA ARG A 24 33.62 -9.36 0.87
C ARG A 24 33.59 -10.82 1.34
N ALA A 25 32.41 -11.32 1.64
CA ALA A 25 32.09 -12.69 1.34
C ALA A 25 31.78 -12.69 -0.16
N ASP A 26 32.52 -13.47 -0.93
CA ASP A 26 32.16 -13.75 -2.31
C ASP A 26 30.68 -14.18 -2.34
N PRO A 27 29.86 -13.67 -3.28
CA PRO A 27 28.49 -14.16 -3.42
C PRO A 27 28.57 -15.62 -3.88
N ASP A 28 28.47 -16.53 -2.92
CA ASP A 28 28.35 -17.96 -3.16
C ASP A 28 27.10 -18.16 -4.05
N PRO A 29 27.24 -18.75 -5.25
CA PRO A 29 26.11 -18.90 -6.16
C PRO A 29 25.12 -19.91 -5.58
N HIS A 30 24.10 -19.38 -4.90
CA HIS A 30 22.86 -20.05 -4.50
C HIS A 30 23.01 -21.48 -3.96
N PRO A 31 22.98 -21.70 -2.63
CA PRO A 31 22.38 -22.92 -2.12
C PRO A 31 20.85 -22.73 -2.22
N PRO A 32 20.15 -23.40 -3.15
CA PRO A 32 18.70 -23.24 -3.36
C PRO A 32 17.82 -23.66 -2.16
N ASN A 33 18.43 -23.99 -1.01
CA ASN A 33 17.81 -24.61 0.16
C ASN A 33 18.36 -24.07 1.49
N ALA A 34 18.67 -22.77 1.61
CA ALA A 34 18.90 -22.19 2.94
C ALA A 34 17.64 -22.47 3.80
N PRO A 35 17.77 -23.09 4.99
CA PRO A 35 16.60 -23.39 5.81
C PRO A 35 15.83 -22.10 6.08
N THR A 36 14.50 -22.13 5.91
CA THR A 36 13.63 -20.96 6.15
C THR A 36 13.85 -20.33 7.53
N ALA A 37 14.21 -21.14 8.53
CA ALA A 37 14.57 -20.69 9.87
C ALA A 37 15.84 -19.82 9.92
N ASP A 38 16.82 -20.07 9.05
CA ASP A 38 18.03 -19.24 8.97
C ASP A 38 17.72 -17.86 8.35
N LEU A 39 16.99 -17.85 7.23
CA LEU A 39 16.58 -16.60 6.57
C LEU A 39 15.71 -15.73 7.50
N GLU A 40 14.77 -16.36 8.24
CA GLU A 40 13.96 -15.67 9.24
C GLU A 40 14.82 -15.05 10.34
N ARG A 41 15.74 -15.82 10.92
CA ARG A 41 16.64 -15.32 11.97
C ARG A 41 17.47 -14.14 11.48
N ARG A 42 18.01 -14.22 10.27
CA ARG A 42 18.80 -13.15 9.65
C ARG A 42 17.95 -11.89 9.42
N TYR A 43 16.72 -12.05 8.94
CA TYR A 43 15.79 -10.94 8.80
C TYR A 43 15.48 -10.27 10.15
N GLN A 44 15.23 -11.05 11.21
CA GLN A 44 15.02 -10.49 12.56
C GLN A 44 16.26 -9.77 13.08
N GLN A 45 17.46 -10.31 12.85
CA GLN A 45 18.71 -9.65 13.21
C GLN A 45 18.83 -8.26 12.53
N ALA A 46 18.46 -8.16 11.25
CA ALA A 46 18.49 -6.89 10.53
C ALA A 46 17.44 -5.88 11.05
N ARG A 47 16.26 -6.37 11.43
CA ARG A 47 15.23 -5.54 12.08
C ARG A 47 15.69 -5.02 13.43
N ASP A 48 16.27 -5.89 14.25
CA ASP A 48 16.77 -5.51 15.57
C ASP A 48 17.92 -4.52 15.45
N ALA A 49 18.81 -4.69 14.46
CA ALA A 49 19.85 -3.72 14.14
C ALA A 49 19.25 -2.35 13.74
N SER A 50 18.25 -2.34 12.86
CA SER A 50 17.50 -1.12 12.49
C SER A 50 16.87 -0.43 13.70
N HIS A 51 16.25 -1.19 14.61
CA HIS A 51 15.64 -0.65 15.83
C HIS A 51 16.66 -0.06 16.80
N ARG A 52 17.89 -0.58 16.83
CA ARG A 52 19.01 -0.03 17.61
C ARG A 52 19.72 1.13 16.92
N GLY A 53 19.34 1.49 15.69
CA GLY A 53 20.03 2.50 14.88
C GLY A 53 21.33 2.02 14.23
N ASP A 54 21.61 0.72 14.28
CA ASP A 54 22.74 0.09 13.59
C ASP A 54 22.37 -0.18 12.13
N TYR A 55 22.20 0.91 11.37
CA TYR A 55 21.72 0.86 10.00
C TYR A 55 22.73 0.26 9.03
N ALA A 56 24.03 0.29 9.34
CA ALA A 56 25.04 -0.35 8.51
C ALA A 56 24.91 -1.87 8.55
N VAL A 57 24.78 -2.46 9.74
CA VAL A 57 24.53 -3.91 9.90
C VAL A 57 23.19 -4.29 9.29
N ALA A 58 22.14 -3.50 9.54
CA ALA A 58 20.83 -3.75 8.93
C ALA A 58 20.92 -3.75 7.40
N TYR A 59 21.55 -2.74 6.80
CA TYR A 59 21.70 -2.63 5.35
C TYR A 59 22.43 -3.83 4.74
N CYS A 60 23.58 -4.25 5.30
CA CYS A 60 24.32 -5.39 4.75
C CYS A 60 23.45 -6.66 4.74
N ILE A 61 22.75 -6.95 5.84
CA ILE A 61 21.90 -8.15 5.93
C ILE A 61 20.69 -8.03 4.99
N LEU A 62 19.99 -6.89 4.99
CA LEU A 62 18.79 -6.71 4.17
C LEU A 62 19.11 -6.77 2.68
N ARG A 63 20.23 -6.18 2.26
CA ARG A 63 20.67 -6.21 0.86
C ARG A 63 20.91 -7.63 0.39
N GLU A 64 21.62 -8.44 1.17
CA GLU A 64 21.85 -9.84 0.83
C GLU A 64 20.53 -10.63 0.73
N LEU A 65 19.65 -10.49 1.72
CA LEU A 65 18.34 -11.14 1.72
C LEU A 65 17.48 -10.72 0.53
N ALA A 66 17.49 -9.45 0.18
CA ALA A 66 16.70 -8.91 -0.93
C ALA A 66 17.30 -9.27 -2.30
N GLU A 67 18.62 -9.31 -2.46
CA GLU A 67 19.29 -9.55 -3.75
C GLU A 67 19.46 -11.04 -4.06
N GLN A 68 19.86 -11.84 -3.06
CA GLN A 68 20.19 -13.26 -3.27
C GLN A 68 19.00 -14.18 -3.09
N TYR A 69 18.10 -13.87 -2.16
CA TYR A 69 16.97 -14.72 -1.79
C TYR A 69 15.62 -14.13 -2.17
N ASP A 70 15.61 -12.96 -2.83
CA ASP A 70 14.42 -12.22 -3.22
C ASP A 70 13.42 -12.02 -2.06
N ASP A 71 13.92 -11.85 -0.82
CA ASP A 71 13.05 -11.70 0.35
C ASP A 71 12.27 -10.37 0.24
N PRO A 72 10.93 -10.41 0.10
CA PRO A 72 10.13 -9.22 -0.12
C PRO A 72 10.13 -8.28 1.08
N ARG A 73 10.31 -8.79 2.29
CA ARG A 73 10.33 -8.02 3.53
C ARG A 73 11.64 -7.24 3.65
N ALA A 74 12.74 -7.89 3.25
CA ALA A 74 14.04 -7.24 3.20
C ALA A 74 14.07 -6.11 2.14
N ALA A 75 13.57 -6.39 0.94
CA ALA A 75 13.40 -5.38 -0.10
C ALA A 75 12.50 -4.22 0.37
N PHE A 76 11.41 -4.51 1.10
CA PHE A 76 10.54 -3.48 1.65
C PHE A 76 11.29 -2.56 2.64
N LEU A 77 12.05 -3.14 3.58
CA LEU A 77 12.82 -2.37 4.55
C LEU A 77 13.95 -1.56 3.91
N LEU A 78 14.64 -2.08 2.88
CA LEU A 78 15.62 -1.30 2.12
C LEU A 78 14.98 -0.06 1.50
N GLY A 79 13.81 -0.22 0.86
CA GLY A 79 13.10 0.92 0.30
C GLY A 79 12.71 1.96 1.37
N TRP A 80 12.33 1.49 2.56
CA TRP A 80 12.05 2.37 3.70
C TRP A 80 13.31 3.10 4.20
N MET A 81 14.46 2.44 4.23
CA MET A 81 15.74 3.07 4.59
C MET A 81 16.13 4.17 3.59
N TYR A 82 16.01 3.92 2.29
CA TYR A 82 16.28 4.93 1.25
C TYR A 82 15.29 6.11 1.32
N HIS A 83 14.00 5.87 1.52
CA HIS A 83 13.00 6.93 1.60
C HIS A 83 13.23 7.87 2.80
N ASN A 84 13.65 7.33 3.94
CA ASN A 84 13.80 8.10 5.19
C ASN A 84 15.24 8.52 5.49
N GLY A 85 16.24 8.02 4.74
CA GLY A 85 17.65 8.30 4.98
C GLY A 85 18.24 7.59 6.21
N TYR A 86 17.77 6.37 6.52
CA TYR A 86 18.29 5.60 7.66
C TYR A 86 19.60 4.90 7.29
N GLY A 87 20.72 5.49 7.71
CA GLY A 87 22.07 4.99 7.38
C GLY A 87 22.45 5.15 5.90
N LEU A 88 21.61 5.83 5.12
CA LEU A 88 21.75 6.08 3.69
C LEU A 88 21.35 7.53 3.39
N ALA A 89 21.76 8.06 2.25
CA ALA A 89 21.16 9.29 1.75
C ALA A 89 19.70 9.05 1.35
N ILE A 90 18.85 10.07 1.49
CA ILE A 90 17.47 10.02 1.02
C ILE A 90 17.46 9.86 -0.50
N ASP A 91 16.80 8.82 -1.00
CA ASP A 91 16.68 8.51 -2.43
C ASP A 91 15.34 7.80 -2.71
N ASP A 92 14.34 8.58 -3.13
CA ASP A 92 13.02 8.04 -3.45
C ASP A 92 13.02 7.16 -4.70
N GLU A 93 13.98 7.31 -5.62
CA GLU A 93 14.05 6.46 -6.81
C GLU A 93 14.51 5.05 -6.44
N GLN A 94 15.50 4.96 -5.55
CA GLN A 94 15.89 3.68 -4.94
C GLN A 94 14.76 3.09 -4.10
N ALA A 95 14.06 3.92 -3.31
CA ALA A 95 12.90 3.45 -2.55
C ALA A 95 11.83 2.83 -3.46
N ILE A 96 11.49 3.48 -4.58
CA ILE A 96 10.56 2.97 -5.59
C ILE A 96 11.06 1.64 -6.17
N ALA A 97 12.34 1.52 -6.50
CA ALA A 97 12.89 0.29 -7.06
C ALA A 97 12.76 -0.89 -6.09
N TRP A 98 13.16 -0.70 -4.83
CA TRP A 98 13.09 -1.73 -3.79
C TRP A 98 11.65 -2.10 -3.41
N TRP A 99 10.77 -1.11 -3.22
CA TRP A 99 9.36 -1.37 -2.98
C TRP A 99 8.69 -2.05 -4.17
N THR A 100 9.04 -1.69 -5.41
CA THR A 100 8.51 -2.39 -6.59
C THR A 100 8.94 -3.85 -6.60
N LYS A 101 10.19 -4.16 -6.23
CA LYS A 101 10.66 -5.54 -6.07
C LYS A 101 9.84 -6.29 -5.02
N ALA A 102 9.74 -5.75 -3.81
CA ALA A 102 8.94 -6.34 -2.72
C ALA A 102 7.48 -6.57 -3.13
N ALA A 103 6.86 -5.57 -3.76
CA ALA A 103 5.47 -5.58 -4.18
C ALA A 103 5.18 -6.65 -5.24
N ARG A 104 6.09 -6.87 -6.20
CA ARG A 104 6.00 -7.94 -7.20
C ARG A 104 6.09 -9.35 -6.59
N HIS A 105 6.72 -9.47 -5.43
CA HIS A 105 6.78 -10.71 -4.64
C HIS A 105 5.66 -10.79 -3.58
N GLY A 106 4.58 -10.00 -3.72
CA GLY A 106 3.38 -10.10 -2.89
C GLY A 106 3.40 -9.31 -1.59
N HIS A 107 4.37 -8.41 -1.38
CA HIS A 107 4.40 -7.57 -0.19
C HIS A 107 3.34 -6.47 -0.25
N ALA A 108 2.27 -6.62 0.52
CA ALA A 108 1.15 -5.68 0.52
C ALA A 108 1.57 -4.26 0.96
N ASP A 109 2.42 -4.14 1.99
CA ASP A 109 2.89 -2.84 2.50
C ASP A 109 3.76 -2.09 1.48
N ALA A 110 4.42 -2.82 0.57
CA ALA A 110 5.23 -2.19 -0.46
C ALA A 110 4.35 -1.54 -1.53
N TRP A 111 3.26 -2.19 -1.95
CA TRP A 111 2.24 -1.55 -2.79
C TRP A 111 1.63 -0.32 -2.08
N TYR A 112 1.35 -0.42 -0.78
CA TYR A 112 0.81 0.70 -0.01
C TYR A 112 1.82 1.87 0.08
N ALA A 113 3.09 1.61 0.34
CA ALA A 113 4.16 2.61 0.38
C ALA A 113 4.35 3.31 -0.97
N LEU A 114 4.34 2.56 -2.08
CA LEU A 114 4.32 3.13 -3.42
C LEU A 114 3.10 4.04 -3.62
N GLY A 115 1.91 3.60 -3.20
CA GLY A 115 0.69 4.40 -3.24
C GLY A 115 0.84 5.74 -2.51
N GLN A 116 1.36 5.72 -1.29
CA GLN A 116 1.61 6.92 -0.49
C GLN A 116 2.61 7.86 -1.15
N LEU A 117 3.73 7.33 -1.65
CA LEU A 117 4.76 8.12 -2.31
C LEU A 117 4.22 8.82 -3.57
N MET A 118 3.37 8.14 -4.34
CA MET A 118 2.72 8.73 -5.51
C MET A 118 1.69 9.82 -5.15
N GLU A 119 1.17 9.87 -3.92
CA GLU A 119 0.26 10.93 -3.47
C GLU A 119 0.97 12.20 -3.00
N LEU A 120 2.25 12.13 -2.62
CA LEU A 120 3.00 13.29 -2.11
C LEU A 120 3.11 14.42 -3.14
N ASP A 121 3.24 14.09 -4.43
CA ASP A 121 3.15 15.09 -5.50
C ASP A 121 1.68 15.31 -5.91
N THR A 122 1.04 16.27 -5.23
CA THR A 122 -0.36 16.60 -5.46
C THR A 122 -0.64 17.32 -6.77
N LYS A 123 0.37 17.70 -7.57
CA LYS A 123 0.15 18.39 -8.86
C LYS A 123 0.24 17.43 -10.05
N ASP A 124 0.99 16.33 -9.93
CA ASP A 124 1.10 15.32 -10.98
C ASP A 124 -0.13 14.40 -11.05
N LYS A 125 -0.92 14.56 -12.11
CA LYS A 125 -2.11 13.72 -12.36
C LYS A 125 -1.76 12.27 -12.68
N ALA A 126 -0.62 12.00 -13.31
CA ALA A 126 -0.19 10.66 -13.65
C ALA A 126 0.24 9.89 -12.40
N ARG A 127 0.97 10.53 -11.48
CA ARG A 127 1.28 9.94 -10.16
C ARG A 127 0.01 9.63 -9.37
N LYS A 128 -0.96 10.55 -9.30
CA LYS A 128 -2.27 10.28 -8.69
C LYS A 128 -3.02 9.11 -9.32
N ALA A 129 -2.89 8.93 -10.64
CA ALA A 129 -3.51 7.81 -11.32
C ALA A 129 -2.88 6.49 -10.86
N LYS A 130 -1.53 6.42 -10.80
CA LYS A 130 -0.77 5.27 -10.30
C LYS A 130 -1.05 4.95 -8.83
N ALA A 131 -1.21 5.98 -7.98
CA ALA A 131 -1.52 5.78 -6.57
C ALA A 131 -2.78 4.91 -6.38
N LEU A 132 -3.84 5.18 -7.15
CA LEU A 132 -5.05 4.36 -7.10
C LEU A 132 -4.78 2.90 -7.44
N ASP A 133 -3.99 2.64 -8.48
CA ASP A 133 -3.66 1.28 -8.92
C ASP A 133 -2.87 0.55 -7.81
N TYR A 134 -1.89 1.21 -7.21
CA TYR A 134 -1.12 0.65 -6.09
C TYR A 134 -1.96 0.37 -4.85
N TYR A 135 -2.89 1.27 -4.48
CA TYR A 135 -3.81 1.01 -3.38
C TYR A 135 -4.77 -0.16 -3.67
N LEU A 136 -5.20 -0.34 -4.92
CA LEU A 136 -5.99 -1.51 -5.30
C LEU A 136 -5.20 -2.81 -5.14
N GLU A 137 -3.93 -2.85 -5.59
CA GLU A 137 -3.08 -4.04 -5.39
C GLU A 137 -2.82 -4.33 -3.91
N ALA A 138 -2.47 -3.32 -3.12
CA ALA A 138 -2.29 -3.49 -1.67
C ALA A 138 -3.56 -4.04 -1.00
N ALA A 139 -4.72 -3.49 -1.36
CA ALA A 139 -6.01 -3.90 -0.80
C ALA A 139 -6.43 -5.32 -1.23
N ARG A 140 -6.10 -5.75 -2.45
CA ARG A 140 -6.29 -7.14 -2.92
C ARG A 140 -5.47 -8.14 -2.11
N LEU A 141 -4.26 -7.73 -1.71
CA LEU A 141 -3.39 -8.51 -0.82
C LEU A 141 -3.79 -8.39 0.66
N GLY A 142 -4.89 -7.71 0.98
CA GLY A 142 -5.43 -7.62 2.33
C GLY A 142 -4.97 -6.43 3.17
N HIS A 143 -4.23 -5.47 2.59
CA HIS A 143 -3.74 -4.31 3.35
C HIS A 143 -4.89 -3.42 3.82
N GLU A 144 -5.10 -3.34 5.14
CA GLU A 144 -6.28 -2.70 5.72
C GLU A 144 -6.32 -1.18 5.49
N ASP A 145 -5.19 -0.48 5.62
CA ASP A 145 -5.15 0.97 5.37
C ASP A 145 -5.39 1.31 3.89
N ALA A 146 -4.93 0.48 2.96
CA ALA A 146 -5.26 0.62 1.54
C ALA A 146 -6.76 0.45 1.31
N GLN A 147 -7.39 -0.56 1.92
CA GLN A 147 -8.85 -0.71 1.86
C GLN A 147 -9.57 0.50 2.47
N GLN A 148 -9.10 1.02 3.61
CA GLN A 148 -9.68 2.19 4.25
C GLN A 148 -9.55 3.44 3.39
N TRP A 149 -8.40 3.63 2.75
CA TRP A 149 -8.15 4.71 1.81
C TRP A 149 -9.14 4.65 0.63
N LEU A 150 -9.31 3.46 0.03
CA LEU A 150 -10.26 3.23 -1.06
C LEU A 150 -11.70 3.53 -0.62
N ARG A 151 -12.11 3.03 0.55
CA ARG A 151 -13.42 3.32 1.16
C ARG A 151 -13.67 4.81 1.33
N HIS A 152 -12.73 5.52 1.93
CA HIS A 152 -12.85 6.96 2.16
C HIS A 152 -13.03 7.73 0.85
N ARG A 153 -12.29 7.36 -0.20
CA ARG A 153 -12.37 8.01 -1.51
C ARG A 153 -13.68 7.68 -2.24
N LEU A 154 -14.12 6.42 -2.18
CA LEU A 154 -15.42 5.97 -2.69
C LEU A 154 -16.60 6.58 -1.89
N ALA A 155 -16.36 6.98 -0.64
CA ALA A 155 -17.35 7.63 0.22
C ALA A 155 -17.59 9.12 -0.11
N ARG A 156 -16.83 9.73 -1.01
CA ARG A 156 -17.05 11.12 -1.46
C ARG A 156 -18.34 11.29 -2.26
N LEU A 157 -18.77 12.55 -2.46
CA LEU A 157 -20.00 12.89 -3.19
C LEU A 157 -19.90 12.52 -4.67
N LYS A 158 -18.72 12.73 -5.27
CA LYS A 158 -18.39 12.37 -6.65
C LYS A 158 -17.13 11.48 -6.63
N PRO A 159 -17.28 10.16 -6.43
CA PRO A 159 -16.14 9.24 -6.48
C PRO A 159 -15.49 9.21 -7.86
N ASP A 160 -14.20 8.87 -7.91
CA ASP A 160 -13.49 8.60 -9.17
C ASP A 160 -14.22 7.46 -9.91
N PRO A 161 -14.58 7.62 -11.20
CA PRO A 161 -15.20 6.55 -11.98
C PRO A 161 -14.43 5.23 -11.95
N ARG A 162 -13.08 5.27 -11.88
CA ARG A 162 -12.24 4.06 -11.78
C ARG A 162 -12.49 3.30 -10.48
N LEU A 163 -12.77 3.99 -9.38
CA LEU A 163 -13.17 3.35 -8.11
C LEU A 163 -14.56 2.72 -8.22
N LEU A 164 -15.48 3.33 -8.97
CA LEU A 164 -16.80 2.75 -9.21
C LEU A 164 -16.71 1.49 -10.11
N ASP A 165 -15.79 1.49 -11.06
CA ASP A 165 -15.46 0.33 -11.89
C ASP A 165 -14.84 -0.81 -11.09
N ALA A 166 -13.87 -0.48 -10.25
CA ALA A 166 -13.28 -1.44 -9.32
C ALA A 166 -14.33 -1.97 -8.34
N LEU A 167 -15.22 -1.12 -7.80
CA LEU A 167 -16.34 -1.57 -6.96
C LEU A 167 -17.25 -2.54 -7.71
N GLN A 168 -17.54 -2.28 -8.99
CA GLN A 168 -18.39 -3.16 -9.77
C GLN A 168 -17.79 -4.56 -9.94
N LYS A 169 -16.48 -4.65 -10.19
CA LYS A 169 -15.77 -5.90 -10.52
C LYS A 169 -15.25 -6.65 -9.30
N GLU A 170 -14.72 -5.93 -8.32
CA GLU A 170 -13.89 -6.47 -7.23
C GLU A 170 -14.29 -5.87 -5.87
N TRP A 171 -15.59 -5.72 -5.66
CA TRP A 171 -16.20 -5.13 -4.47
C TRP A 171 -15.64 -5.59 -3.10
N ARG A 172 -15.12 -6.83 -3.00
CA ARG A 172 -14.52 -7.37 -1.76
C ARG A 172 -13.27 -6.60 -1.31
N VAL A 173 -12.55 -5.99 -2.25
CA VAL A 173 -11.36 -5.16 -1.99
C VAL A 173 -11.70 -3.92 -1.16
N PHE A 174 -12.96 -3.48 -1.16
CA PHE A 174 -13.37 -2.27 -0.46
C PHE A 174 -13.76 -2.52 1.00
N GLY A 175 -14.02 -3.75 1.42
CA GLY A 175 -14.30 -4.02 2.84
C GLY A 175 -15.41 -5.02 3.12
N PRO A 176 -15.93 -5.02 4.36
CA PRO A 176 -16.83 -6.06 4.80
C PRO A 176 -18.15 -6.02 4.04
N THR A 177 -18.58 -7.22 3.69
CA THR A 177 -19.87 -7.47 3.07
C THR A 177 -20.93 -7.66 4.14
N ARG A 178 -22.07 -6.99 3.98
CA ARG A 178 -23.29 -7.25 4.74
C ARG A 178 -24.43 -7.57 3.77
N LYS A 179 -25.53 -8.11 4.28
CA LYS A 179 -26.77 -8.34 3.54
C LYS A 179 -27.89 -7.52 4.14
N ILE A 180 -28.87 -7.21 3.30
CA ILE A 180 -30.14 -6.65 3.79
C ILE A 180 -30.89 -7.74 4.57
N LYS A 181 -31.07 -7.58 5.88
CA LYS A 181 -31.82 -8.54 6.71
C LYS A 181 -33.33 -8.29 6.72
N ALA A 182 -33.75 -7.04 6.54
CA ALA A 182 -35.16 -6.66 6.45
C ALA A 182 -35.77 -7.11 5.11
N ARG A 183 -37.10 -7.07 4.97
CA ARG A 183 -37.80 -7.39 3.71
C ARG A 183 -37.25 -6.58 2.52
N ALA A 184 -36.96 -5.30 2.75
CA ALA A 184 -36.26 -4.43 1.82
C ALA A 184 -35.58 -3.27 2.55
N ALA A 185 -34.59 -2.65 1.91
CA ALA A 185 -33.93 -1.43 2.35
C ALA A 185 -33.86 -0.40 1.23
N ASN A 186 -34.17 0.86 1.54
CA ASN A 186 -34.01 1.95 0.59
C ASN A 186 -32.57 2.45 0.59
N LEU A 187 -31.90 2.37 -0.57
CA LEU A 187 -30.64 3.05 -0.83
C LEU A 187 -30.92 4.52 -1.15
N ARG A 188 -30.31 5.44 -0.40
CA ARG A 188 -30.63 6.88 -0.48
C ARG A 188 -29.41 7.73 -0.81
N ALA A 189 -29.65 8.89 -1.41
CA ALA A 189 -28.58 9.83 -1.78
C ALA A 189 -27.90 10.49 -0.56
N LYS A 190 -28.63 10.61 0.56
CA LYS A 190 -28.16 11.22 1.82
C LYS A 190 -28.58 10.36 3.01
N PRO A 191 -27.92 10.47 4.18
CA PRO A 191 -28.26 9.74 5.40
C PRO A 191 -29.52 10.32 6.08
N SER A 192 -30.66 10.27 5.39
CA SER A 192 -31.95 10.75 5.87
C SER A 192 -33.10 9.94 5.27
N THR A 193 -34.13 9.66 6.06
CA THR A 193 -35.35 8.96 5.60
C THR A 193 -36.17 9.78 4.59
N LYS A 194 -35.95 11.10 4.53
CA LYS A 194 -36.60 12.00 3.57
C LYS A 194 -35.80 12.18 2.28
N ALA A 195 -34.55 11.70 2.22
CA ALA A 195 -33.68 11.89 1.06
C ALA A 195 -34.15 11.08 -0.16
N LYS A 196 -33.82 11.54 -1.38
CA LYS A 196 -34.10 10.85 -2.64
C LYS A 196 -33.69 9.37 -2.54
N ARG A 197 -34.64 8.49 -2.83
CA ARG A 197 -34.40 7.05 -2.98
C ARG A 197 -33.75 6.82 -4.33
N LEU A 198 -32.57 6.20 -4.31
CA LEU A 198 -31.83 5.79 -5.49
C LEU A 198 -32.31 4.43 -5.98
N ARG A 199 -32.51 3.49 -5.04
CA ARG A 199 -32.94 2.12 -5.33
C ARG A 199 -33.56 1.46 -4.09
N THR A 200 -34.43 0.48 -4.30
CA THR A 200 -34.88 -0.44 -3.25
C THR A 200 -34.11 -1.75 -3.36
N LEU A 201 -33.50 -2.20 -2.26
CA LEU A 201 -32.70 -3.42 -2.19
C LEU A 201 -33.52 -4.50 -1.44
N PRO A 202 -33.85 -5.65 -2.07
CA PRO A 202 -34.58 -6.72 -1.40
C PRO A 202 -33.74 -7.42 -0.33
N LYS A 203 -34.40 -8.16 0.58
CA LYS A 203 -33.75 -9.05 1.55
C LYS A 203 -32.68 -9.92 0.88
N GLY A 204 -31.55 -10.12 1.57
CA GLY A 204 -30.43 -10.92 1.09
C GLY A 204 -29.49 -10.21 0.13
N THR A 205 -29.85 -9.02 -0.39
CA THR A 205 -28.97 -8.26 -1.29
C THR A 205 -27.64 -7.96 -0.60
N PRO A 206 -26.49 -8.35 -1.18
CA PRO A 206 -25.19 -8.01 -0.62
C PRO A 206 -24.89 -6.52 -0.82
N VAL A 207 -24.24 -5.92 0.16
CA VAL A 207 -23.75 -4.54 0.13
C VAL A 207 -22.38 -4.47 0.79
N VAL A 208 -21.51 -3.62 0.26
CA VAL A 208 -20.21 -3.34 0.89
C VAL A 208 -20.33 -2.13 1.76
N VAL A 209 -19.94 -2.23 3.03
CA VAL A 209 -19.88 -1.06 3.90
C VAL A 209 -18.61 -0.26 3.57
N ILE A 210 -18.81 0.92 2.98
CA ILE A 210 -17.75 1.82 2.52
C ILE A 210 -17.64 3.08 3.39
N GLY A 211 -18.51 3.24 4.38
CA GLY A 211 -18.48 4.35 5.33
C GLY A 211 -19.63 4.32 6.32
N ALA A 212 -19.58 5.21 7.30
CA ALA A 212 -20.62 5.35 8.32
C ALA A 212 -20.84 6.81 8.68
N LEU A 213 -22.06 7.14 9.11
CA LEU A 213 -22.38 8.39 9.78
C LEU A 213 -23.17 8.07 11.05
N GLY A 214 -22.47 8.15 12.19
CA GLY A 214 -22.99 7.72 13.48
C GLY A 214 -23.43 6.25 13.48
N ARG A 215 -24.32 5.91 14.42
CA ARG A 215 -24.84 4.53 14.58
C ARG A 215 -25.96 4.19 13.60
N LYS A 216 -26.65 5.20 13.05
CA LYS A 216 -27.89 5.03 12.27
C LYS A 216 -27.65 4.76 10.79
N TRP A 217 -26.55 5.24 10.22
CA TRP A 217 -26.37 5.22 8.76
C TRP A 217 -25.07 4.53 8.36
N ARG A 218 -25.16 3.72 7.31
CA ARG A 218 -24.02 3.16 6.60
C ARG A 218 -24.04 3.66 5.18
N LYS A 219 -22.90 4.16 4.70
CA LYS A 219 -22.68 4.34 3.28
C LYS A 219 -22.27 2.99 2.71
N VAL A 220 -22.93 2.59 1.64
CA VAL A 220 -22.73 1.28 1.02
C VAL A 220 -22.52 1.38 -0.48
N GLY A 221 -21.72 0.46 -1.01
CA GLY A 221 -21.64 0.14 -2.43
C GLY A 221 -22.46 -1.11 -2.73
N VAL A 222 -23.06 -1.17 -3.93
CA VAL A 222 -23.84 -2.34 -4.38
C VAL A 222 -23.00 -3.14 -5.37
N PRO A 223 -22.58 -4.38 -5.03
CA PRO A 223 -21.80 -5.25 -5.90
C PRO A 223 -22.41 -5.44 -7.28
N GLY A 224 -21.56 -5.58 -8.30
CA GLY A 224 -21.99 -5.72 -9.70
C GLY A 224 -22.57 -4.45 -10.31
N THR A 225 -22.51 -3.31 -9.60
CA THR A 225 -22.98 -2.01 -10.10
C THR A 225 -22.04 -0.89 -9.69
N ARG A 226 -22.21 0.29 -10.32
CA ARG A 226 -21.55 1.54 -9.90
C ARG A 226 -22.33 2.31 -8.82
N LEU A 227 -23.36 1.71 -8.20
CA LEU A 227 -24.22 2.42 -7.24
C LEU A 227 -23.59 2.46 -5.86
N THR A 228 -23.50 3.67 -5.31
CA THR A 228 -23.25 3.91 -3.89
C THR A 228 -24.37 4.75 -3.29
N GLY A 229 -24.59 4.62 -1.98
CA GLY A 229 -25.60 5.40 -1.28
C GLY A 229 -25.67 5.08 0.20
N TRP A 230 -26.72 5.53 0.87
CA TRP A 230 -26.91 5.38 2.31
C TRP A 230 -28.05 4.43 2.62
N VAL A 231 -27.81 3.52 3.56
CA VAL A 231 -28.79 2.57 4.11
C VAL A 231 -28.88 2.75 5.62
N TYR A 232 -30.08 2.56 6.16
CA TYR A 232 -30.31 2.56 7.60
C TYR A 232 -29.67 1.32 8.22
N ALA A 233 -28.70 1.52 9.11
CA ALA A 233 -27.82 0.47 9.63
C ALA A 233 -28.56 -0.72 10.28
N PRO A 234 -29.67 -0.52 11.02
CA PRO A 234 -30.45 -1.63 11.55
C PRO A 234 -31.09 -2.57 10.52
N LEU A 235 -31.07 -2.22 9.23
CA LEU A 235 -31.58 -3.09 8.15
C LEU A 235 -30.52 -4.06 7.61
N LEU A 236 -29.29 -3.98 8.13
CA LEU A 236 -28.16 -4.85 7.78
C LEU A 236 -27.96 -5.94 8.84
N ASP A 237 -27.47 -7.11 8.42
CA ASP A 237 -27.19 -8.31 9.24
C ASP A 237 -26.00 -8.16 10.17
#